data_AF-A0A371PEC1-F1
#
_entry.id   AF-A0A371PEC1-F1
#
_cell.length_a   1.000
_cell.length_b   1.000
_cell.length_c   1.000
_cell.angle_alpha   90.00
_cell.angle_beta   90.00
_cell.angle_gamma   90.00
#
_symmetry.space_group_name_H-M   'P 1'
#
loop_
_entity.id
_entity.type
_entity.pdbx_description
1 polymer ?
#
loop_
_entity_poly.entity_id
_entity_poly.type
_entity_poly.pdbx_seq_one_letter_code
_entity_poly.pdbx_strand_id
1 'polypeptide(L)'
;MESAWDRLLDLVERLAVDPGRPLGPDTDAALVDLSTRAIADRHIDIELHAHDVARWLSGLVTAHRALRDTHAEVDADTELGNLLRIVTRWLHPARPR
;
A
#
# COMPACT_ATOMS: atom_id res chain seq x y z
N MET A 1 13.31 -13.51 8.94
CA MET A 1 13.71 -12.19 8.45
C MET A 1 12.52 -11.65 7.69
N GLU A 2 12.01 -10.49 8.08
CA GLU A 2 10.83 -9.89 7.45
C GLU A 2 11.12 -9.48 6.01
N SER A 3 10.22 -9.82 5.08
CA SER A 3 10.43 -9.61 3.64
C SER A 3 10.20 -8.15 3.24
N ALA A 4 10.65 -7.75 2.03
CA ALA A 4 10.35 -6.42 1.50
C ALA A 4 8.84 -6.20 1.31
N TRP A 5 8.11 -7.28 1.02
CA TRP A 5 6.65 -7.29 0.94
C TRP A 5 5.98 -6.97 2.28
N ASP A 6 6.37 -7.67 3.35
CA ASP A 6 5.80 -7.46 4.68
C ASP A 6 6.03 -6.01 5.13
N ARG A 7 7.25 -5.50 4.92
CA ARG A 7 7.61 -4.10 5.23
C ARG A 7 6.84 -3.08 4.41
N LEU A 8 6.49 -3.40 3.17
CA LEU A 8 5.67 -2.54 2.32
C LEU A 8 4.26 -2.43 2.89
N LEU A 9 3.64 -3.56 3.25
CA LEU A 9 2.31 -3.58 3.85
C LEU A 9 2.30 -2.85 5.20
N ASP A 10 3.29 -3.09 6.05
CA ASP A 10 3.44 -2.39 7.34
C ASP A 10 3.62 -0.88 7.17
N LEU A 11 4.30 -0.43 6.11
CA LEU A 11 4.41 0.99 5.80
C LEU A 11 3.06 1.55 5.37
N VAL A 12 2.36 0.88 4.45
CA VAL A 12 1.02 1.29 3.99
C VAL A 12 0.03 1.35 5.15
N GLU A 13 0.01 0.35 6.02
CA GLU A 13 -0.84 0.31 7.22
C GLU A 13 -0.57 1.50 8.14
N ARG A 14 0.71 1.75 8.48
CA ARG A 14 1.07 2.89 9.34
C ARG A 14 0.73 4.24 8.72
N LEU A 15 0.80 4.36 7.39
CA LEU A 15 0.37 5.57 6.69
C LEU A 15 -1.15 5.69 6.70
N ALA A 16 -1.90 4.60 6.57
CA ALA A 16 -3.36 4.60 6.59
C ALA A 16 -3.93 4.95 7.98
N VAL A 17 -3.33 4.43 9.06
CA VAL A 17 -3.81 4.61 10.43
C VAL A 17 -3.54 6.01 10.97
N ASP A 18 -2.41 6.62 10.61
CA ASP A 18 -2.00 7.95 11.09
C ASP A 18 -2.21 9.03 9.99
N PRO A 19 -3.33 9.78 10.00
CA PRO A 19 -3.60 10.83 9.03
C PRO A 19 -2.64 12.02 9.15
N GLY A 20 -2.00 12.22 10.31
CA GLY A 20 -1.00 13.27 10.53
C GLY A 20 0.35 12.95 9.90
N ARG A 21 0.59 11.69 9.52
CA ARG A 21 1.85 11.29 8.89
C ARG A 21 1.91 11.82 7.45
N PRO A 22 2.96 12.59 7.09
CA PRO A 22 3.05 13.19 5.77
C PRO A 22 3.26 12.14 4.68
N LEU A 23 2.52 12.29 3.59
CA LEU A 23 2.81 11.69 2.30
C LEU A 23 3.65 12.71 1.53
N GLY A 24 4.86 12.33 1.17
CA GLY A 24 5.83 13.24 0.57
C GLY A 24 7.07 12.49 0.07
N PRO A 25 8.10 13.20 -0.39
CA PRO A 25 9.22 12.62 -1.14
C PRO A 25 9.92 11.45 -0.42
N ASP A 26 10.11 11.55 0.90
CA ASP A 26 10.77 10.50 1.68
C ASP A 26 9.91 9.23 1.79
N THR A 27 8.59 9.40 1.97
CA THR A 27 7.62 8.29 1.99
C THR A 27 7.54 7.64 0.61
N ASP A 28 7.48 8.43 -0.45
CA ASP A 28 7.45 7.92 -1.82
C ASP A 28 8.73 7.16 -2.16
N ALA A 29 9.90 7.69 -1.76
CA ALA A 29 11.18 7.00 -1.94
C ALA A 29 11.22 5.64 -1.20
N ALA A 30 10.70 5.59 0.03
CA ALA A 30 10.60 4.35 0.80
C ALA A 30 9.64 3.34 0.13
N LEU A 31 8.49 3.79 -0.37
CA LEU A 31 7.55 2.95 -1.10
C LEU A 31 8.18 2.40 -2.39
N VAL A 32 8.95 3.22 -3.11
CA VAL A 32 9.68 2.80 -4.33
C VAL A 32 10.73 1.74 -4.02
N ASP A 33 11.56 1.93 -2.98
CA ASP A 33 12.58 0.93 -2.57
C ASP A 33 11.93 -0.41 -2.24
N LEU A 34 10.92 -0.40 -1.38
CA LEU A 34 10.23 -1.61 -0.94
C LEU A 34 9.52 -2.31 -2.10
N SER A 35 8.86 -1.55 -2.98
CA SER A 35 8.21 -2.10 -4.18
C SER A 35 9.23 -2.71 -5.14
N THR A 36 10.36 -2.05 -5.36
CA THR A 36 11.43 -2.56 -6.24
C THR A 36 11.95 -3.90 -5.75
N ARG A 37 12.20 -4.02 -4.44
CA ARG A 37 12.67 -5.26 -3.83
C ARG A 37 11.61 -6.35 -3.84
N ALA A 38 10.35 -6.00 -3.55
CA ALA A 38 9.25 -6.96 -3.58
C ALA A 38 8.93 -7.46 -5.01
N ILE A 39 9.17 -6.65 -6.04
CA ILE A 39 9.14 -7.08 -7.46
C ILE A 39 10.30 -8.04 -7.75
N ALA A 40 11.52 -7.71 -7.32
CA ALA A 40 12.69 -8.56 -7.53
C ALA A 40 12.51 -9.95 -6.88
N ASP A 41 11.89 -9.99 -5.70
CA ASP A 41 11.58 -11.22 -4.95
C ASP A 41 10.28 -11.91 -5.43
N ARG A 42 9.62 -11.40 -6.48
CA ARG A 42 8.37 -11.91 -7.08
C ARG A 42 7.16 -11.97 -6.15
N HIS A 43 7.15 -11.15 -5.10
CA HIS A 43 5.96 -10.93 -4.27
C HIS A 43 4.96 -10.00 -4.94
N ILE A 44 5.45 -8.99 -5.65
CA ILE A 44 4.67 -8.11 -6.51
C ILE A 44 4.80 -8.60 -7.96
N ASP A 45 3.74 -8.41 -8.75
CA ASP A 45 3.72 -8.70 -10.17
C ASP A 45 4.87 -7.97 -10.90
N ILE A 46 5.63 -8.72 -11.69
CA ILE A 46 6.82 -8.24 -12.39
C ILE A 46 6.50 -7.28 -13.54
N GLU A 47 5.24 -7.24 -13.99
CA GLU A 47 4.77 -6.30 -15.01
C GLU A 47 4.54 -4.89 -14.44
N LEU A 48 4.55 -4.72 -13.12
CA LEU A 48 4.36 -3.43 -12.47
C LEU A 48 5.66 -2.64 -12.34
N HIS A 49 5.55 -1.31 -12.45
CA HIS A 49 6.66 -0.39 -12.23
C HIS A 49 6.64 0.17 -10.81
N ALA A 50 7.76 0.08 -10.08
CA ALA A 50 7.85 0.48 -8.67
C ALA A 50 7.43 1.95 -8.40
N HIS A 51 7.77 2.87 -9.31
CA HIS A 51 7.35 4.27 -9.21
C HIS A 51 5.84 4.45 -9.35
N ASP A 52 5.22 3.73 -10.28
CA ASP A 52 3.76 3.76 -10.42
C ASP A 52 3.08 3.11 -9.22
N VAL A 53 3.62 2.00 -8.72
CA VAL A 53 3.13 1.33 -7.51
C VAL A 53 3.15 2.31 -6.33
N ALA A 54 4.28 2.96 -6.06
CA ALA A 54 4.41 3.93 -4.98
C ALA A 54 3.41 5.09 -5.11
N ARG A 55 3.30 5.68 -6.32
CA ARG A 55 2.35 6.76 -6.59
C ARG A 55 0.91 6.35 -6.32
N TRP A 56 0.51 5.16 -6.75
CA TRP A 56 -0.84 4.65 -6.52
C TRP A 56 -1.09 4.27 -5.05
N LEU A 57 -0.11 3.72 -4.34
CA LEU A 57 -0.21 3.47 -2.90
C LEU A 57 -0.43 4.77 -2.11
N SER A 58 0.34 5.82 -2.40
CA SER A 58 0.15 7.15 -1.79
C SER A 58 -1.26 7.71 -2.08
N GLY A 59 -1.76 7.52 -3.31
CA GLY A 59 -3.12 7.90 -3.69
C GLY A 59 -4.21 7.11 -2.93
N LEU A 60 -4.05 5.80 -2.80
CA LEU A 60 -4.98 4.94 -2.05
C LEU A 60 -5.00 5.26 -0.56
N VAL A 61 -3.85 5.53 0.05
CA VAL A 61 -3.78 5.99 1.45
C VAL A 61 -4.49 7.33 1.60
N THR A 62 -4.28 8.27 0.67
CA THR A 62 -4.95 9.57 0.69
C THR A 62 -6.48 9.40 0.62
N ALA A 63 -6.95 8.56 -0.31
CA ALA A 63 -8.37 8.26 -0.45
C ALA A 63 -8.93 7.58 0.80
N HIS A 64 -8.24 6.59 1.36
CA HIS A 64 -8.65 5.91 2.58
C HIS A 64 -8.80 6.89 3.76
N ARG A 65 -7.84 7.80 3.95
CA ARG A 65 -7.94 8.83 4.99
C ARG A 65 -9.17 9.71 4.80
N ALA A 66 -9.47 10.11 3.55
CA ALA A 66 -10.67 10.89 3.25
C ALA A 66 -11.98 10.10 3.46
N LEU A 67 -11.99 8.81 3.12
CA LEU A 67 -13.17 7.94 3.32
C LEU A 67 -13.52 7.78 4.80
N ARG A 68 -12.52 7.74 5.69
CA ARG A 68 -12.77 7.71 7.15
C ARG A 68 -13.51 8.94 7.66
N ASP A 69 -13.30 10.09 7.01
CA ASP A 69 -14.01 11.33 7.35
C ASP A 69 -15.42 11.38 6.74
N THR A 70 -15.62 10.83 5.54
CA THR A 70 -16.90 10.89 4.81
C THR A 70 -17.85 9.73 5.11
N HIS A 71 -17.33 8.60 5.59
CA HIS A 71 -18.07 7.35 5.85
C HIS A 71 -17.85 6.86 7.29
N ALA A 72 -18.14 7.71 8.28
CA ALA A 72 -17.94 7.40 9.69
C ALA A 72 -18.82 6.23 10.21
N GLU A 73 -19.83 5.79 9.42
CA GLU A 73 -20.64 4.60 9.69
C GLU A 73 -19.87 3.28 9.51
N VAL A 74 -18.75 3.29 8.80
CA VAL A 74 -17.89 2.11 8.61
C VAL A 74 -16.83 2.10 9.70
N ASP A 75 -16.66 0.96 10.37
CA ASP A 75 -15.63 0.83 11.39
C ASP A 75 -14.22 0.90 10.79
N ALA A 76 -13.31 1.56 11.50
CA ALA A 76 -11.97 1.88 10.99
C ALA A 76 -11.13 0.62 10.67
N ASP A 77 -11.32 -0.45 11.44
CA ASP A 77 -10.60 -1.72 11.25
C ASP A 77 -11.08 -2.44 9.98
N THR A 78 -12.38 -2.43 9.70
CA THR A 78 -12.97 -2.94 8.45
C THR A 78 -12.46 -2.14 7.26
N GLU A 79 -12.43 -0.81 7.36
CA GLU A 79 -11.99 0.04 6.26
C GLU A 79 -10.49 -0.15 5.97
N LEU A 80 -9.67 -0.26 7.02
CA LEU A 80 -8.25 -0.61 6.89
C LEU A 80 -8.06 -2.01 6.29
N GLY A 81 -8.82 -2.99 6.77
CA GLY A 81 -8.81 -4.36 6.24
C GLY A 81 -9.20 -4.42 4.77
N ASN A 82 -10.14 -3.58 4.33
CA ASN A 82 -10.52 -3.45 2.93
C ASN A 82 -9.40 -2.84 2.09
N LEU A 83 -8.76 -1.76 2.55
CA LEU A 83 -7.60 -1.16 1.89
C LEU A 83 -6.49 -2.20 1.68
N LEU A 84 -6.07 -2.89 2.74
CA LEU A 84 -5.00 -3.87 2.67
C LEU A 84 -5.35 -5.05 1.75
N ARG A 85 -6.63 -5.47 1.74
CA ARG A 85 -7.11 -6.50 0.81
C ARG A 85 -7.05 -6.04 -0.65
N ILE A 86 -7.45 -4.80 -0.93
CA ILE A 86 -7.39 -4.21 -2.29
C ILE A 86 -5.95 -4.14 -2.76
N VAL A 87 -5.05 -3.57 -1.94
CA VAL A 87 -3.62 -3.47 -2.23
C VAL A 87 -3.02 -4.84 -2.50
N THR A 88 -3.28 -5.81 -1.61
CA THR A 88 -2.76 -7.17 -1.74
C THR A 88 -3.19 -7.84 -3.04
N ARG A 89 -4.47 -7.72 -3.40
CA ARG A 89 -5.00 -8.31 -4.64
C ARG A 89 -4.50 -7.64 -5.91
N TRP A 90 -4.28 -6.33 -5.87
CA TRP A 90 -3.78 -5.58 -7.00
C TRP A 90 -2.29 -5.86 -7.26
N LEU A 91 -1.49 -5.97 -6.20
CA LEU A 91 -0.04 -6.12 -6.33
C LEU A 91 0.43 -7.55 -6.58
N HIS A 92 -0.30 -8.56 -6.11
CA HIS A 92 0.15 -9.94 -6.29
C HIS A 92 0.08 -10.40 -7.75
N PRO A 93 1.04 -11.23 -8.20
CA PRO A 93 0.99 -11.84 -9.51
C PRO A 93 -0.32 -12.58 -9.74
N ALA A 94 -0.91 -12.41 -10.93
CA ALA A 94 -2.08 -13.20 -11.31
C ALA A 94 -1.75 -14.70 -11.21
N ARG A 95 -2.61 -15.47 -10.55
CA ARG A 95 -2.47 -16.93 -10.57
C ARG A 95 -2.66 -17.42 -12.02
N PRO A 96 -1.77 -18.27 -12.55
CA PRO A 96 -2.01 -18.91 -13.84
C PRO A 96 -3.37 -19.63 -13.79
N ARG A 97 -4.17 -19.44 -14.84
CA ARG A 97 -5.45 -20.13 -15.01
C ARG A 97 -5.24 -21.58 -15.42
#